data_AF-A0A061JEJ4-F1
#
_entry.id   AF-A0A061JEJ4-F1
#
_cell.length_a   1.000
_cell.length_b   1.000
_cell.length_c   1.000
_cell.angle_alpha   90.00
_cell.angle_beta   90.00
_cell.angle_gamma   90.00
#
_symmetry.space_group_name_H-M   'P 1'
#
loop_
_entity.id
_entity.type
_entity.pdbx_description
1 polymer ?
#
loop_
_entity_poly.entity_id
_entity_poly.type
_entity_poly.pdbx_seq_one_letter_code
_entity_poly.pdbx_strand_id
1 'polypeptide(L)'
;MLRGAPPLSDILSDFAVFLAQLDGGLRPAELDVDEQNVRRDDLAVTRCCTVASTAGGTLTLPPVIAHNANFDASFLQRAASAVGWRVLWDKDSPLTCTQSMFRALYPYQAADLTRGCQFCGIDASRRDDRHDALHDAQLCGRLFLRLADAWPSRHA
;
A
#
# COMPACT_ATOMS: atom_id res chain seq x y z
N MET A 1 26.07 -10.49 3.56
CA MET A 1 25.42 -11.81 3.56
C MET A 1 24.60 -11.94 4.83
N LEU A 2 23.28 -11.72 4.77
CA LEU A 2 22.37 -11.84 5.90
C LEU A 2 22.09 -13.34 6.15
N ARG A 3 22.97 -14.03 6.88
CA ARG A 3 22.72 -15.40 7.32
C ARG A 3 21.58 -15.37 8.35
N GLY A 4 20.39 -15.82 7.96
CA GLY A 4 19.22 -15.92 8.85
C GLY A 4 17.94 -15.27 8.33
N ALA A 5 17.95 -14.61 7.16
CA ALA A 5 16.71 -14.15 6.55
C ALA A 5 15.91 -15.35 5.99
N PRO A 6 14.60 -15.43 6.22
CA PRO A 6 13.75 -16.44 5.60
C PRO A 6 13.82 -16.33 4.07
N PRO A 7 13.63 -17.42 3.32
CA PRO A 7 13.63 -17.37 1.87
C PRO A 7 12.48 -16.47 1.39
N LEU A 8 12.69 -15.79 0.26
CA LEU A 8 11.71 -14.84 -0.29
C LEU A 8 10.35 -15.49 -0.53
N SER A 9 10.32 -16.77 -0.90
CA SER A 9 9.08 -17.55 -1.05
C SER A 9 8.23 -17.57 0.22
N ASP A 10 8.86 -17.69 1.38
CA ASP A 10 8.15 -17.79 2.66
C ASP A 10 7.59 -16.43 3.04
N ILE A 11 8.38 -15.36 2.84
CA ILE A 11 7.95 -13.97 3.08
C ILE A 11 6.74 -13.60 2.21
N LEU A 12 6.79 -13.94 0.92
CA LEU A 12 5.68 -13.67 0.00
C LEU A 12 4.44 -14.51 0.35
N SER A 13 4.63 -15.74 0.82
CA SER A 13 3.53 -16.60 1.26
C SER A 13 2.86 -16.05 2.53
N ASP A 14 3.65 -15.63 3.52
CA ASP A 14 3.15 -15.00 4.74
C ASP A 14 2.39 -13.70 4.43
N PHE A 15 2.90 -12.89 3.50
CA PHE A 15 2.22 -11.67 3.06
C PHE A 15 0.89 -11.97 2.36
N ALA A 16 0.83 -13.02 1.53
CA ALA A 16 -0.41 -13.47 0.92
C ALA A 16 -1.45 -13.91 1.97
N VAL A 17 -1.02 -14.65 3.00
CA VAL A 17 -1.89 -15.07 4.12
C VAL A 17 -2.42 -13.86 4.88
N PHE A 18 -1.56 -12.87 5.16
CA PHE A 18 -1.97 -11.63 5.81
C PHE A 18 -3.05 -10.88 5.02
N LEU A 19 -2.89 -10.74 3.69
CA LEU A 19 -3.89 -10.10 2.85
C LEU A 19 -5.24 -10.85 2.89
N ALA A 20 -5.21 -12.17 2.83
CA ALA A 20 -6.43 -12.99 2.93
C ALA A 20 -7.12 -12.86 4.30
N GLN A 21 -6.35 -12.71 5.38
CA GLN A 21 -6.90 -12.46 6.72
C GLN A 21 -7.53 -11.07 6.84
N LEU A 22 -6.94 -10.04 6.22
CA LEU A 22 -7.53 -8.69 6.18
C LEU A 22 -8.90 -8.70 5.48
N ASP A 23 -9.06 -9.50 4.43
CA ASP A 23 -10.34 -9.66 3.73
C ASP A 23 -11.39 -10.36 4.61
N GLY A 24 -10.99 -11.35 5.41
CA GLY A 24 -11.88 -12.15 6.26
C GLY A 24 -12.18 -11.54 7.64
N GLY A 25 -11.33 -10.64 8.14
CA GLY A 25 -11.47 -9.98 9.44
C GLY A 25 -12.43 -8.80 9.44
N LEU A 26 -12.70 -8.22 8.27
CA LEU A 26 -13.73 -7.21 8.07
C LEU A 26 -15.06 -7.93 7.83
N ARG A 27 -15.78 -8.30 8.91
CA ARG A 27 -17.22 -8.59 8.77
C ARG A 27 -17.86 -7.37 8.09
N PRO A 28 -18.70 -7.56 7.04
CA PRO A 28 -19.47 -6.45 6.53
C PRO A 28 -20.31 -5.95 7.71
N ALA A 29 -20.08 -4.71 8.14
CA ALA A 29 -21.16 -4.01 8.80
C ALA A 29 -22.28 -3.99 7.76
N GLU A 30 -23.41 -4.61 8.07
CA GLU A 30 -24.64 -4.47 7.29
C GLU A 30 -24.96 -2.97 7.24
N LEU A 31 -24.51 -2.31 6.18
CA LEU A 31 -24.91 -0.95 5.89
C LEU A 31 -26.23 -1.06 5.15
N ASP A 32 -27.29 -0.99 5.95
CA ASP A 32 -28.64 -0.70 5.49
C ASP A 32 -28.58 0.52 4.56
N VAL A 33 -29.22 0.36 3.41
CA VAL A 33 -29.24 1.35 2.34
C VAL A 33 -30.06 2.53 2.84
N ASP A 34 -29.41 3.62 3.23
CA ASP A 34 -30.07 4.91 3.21
C ASP A 34 -29.12 6.06 2.87
N GLU A 35 -29.59 6.88 1.93
CA GLU A 35 -28.95 8.07 1.38
C GLU A 35 -28.41 8.99 2.48
N GLN A 36 -27.09 9.20 2.55
CA GLN A 36 -26.56 10.38 3.24
C GLN A 36 -25.44 11.05 2.44
N ASN A 37 -25.91 11.97 1.60
CA ASN A 37 -25.36 13.30 1.38
C ASN A 37 -24.32 13.67 2.47
N VAL A 38 -23.03 13.65 2.13
CA VAL A 38 -21.94 13.99 3.06
C VAL A 38 -22.07 15.47 3.45
N ARG A 39 -22.82 15.73 4.51
CA ARG A 39 -22.81 17.01 5.21
C ARG A 39 -21.44 17.16 5.86
N ARG A 40 -20.87 18.36 5.74
CA ARG A 40 -19.53 18.77 6.18
C ARG A 40 -19.24 18.64 7.69
N ASP A 41 -20.13 18.05 8.49
CA ASP A 41 -20.09 18.14 9.95
C ASP A 41 -19.72 16.83 10.70
N ASP A 42 -19.53 15.69 10.03
CA ASP A 42 -19.12 14.44 10.71
C ASP A 42 -17.61 14.17 10.64
N LEU A 43 -16.79 15.22 10.65
CA LEU A 43 -15.36 15.17 10.98
C LEU A 43 -15.14 15.06 12.51
N ALA A 44 -15.88 14.16 13.14
CA ALA A 44 -15.63 13.70 14.50
C ALA A 44 -15.06 12.28 14.51
N VAL A 45 -14.37 11.88 13.43
CA VAL A 45 -13.36 10.82 13.52
C VAL A 45 -12.35 11.31 14.53
N THR A 46 -12.38 10.68 15.71
CA THR A 46 -11.43 10.79 16.80
C THR A 46 -10.11 11.30 16.28
N ARG A 47 -9.85 12.58 16.54
CA ARG A 47 -8.60 13.25 16.26
C ARG A 47 -7.55 12.58 17.14
N CYS A 48 -7.08 11.40 16.73
CA CYS A 48 -5.88 10.77 17.25
C CYS A 48 -4.66 11.49 16.64
N CYS A 49 -4.71 12.82 16.66
CA CYS A 49 -3.54 13.63 16.85
C CYS A 49 -3.53 13.87 18.36
N THR A 50 -3.18 12.84 19.12
CA THR A 50 -2.53 13.05 20.41
C THR A 50 -1.49 14.12 20.13
N VAL A 51 -1.70 15.30 20.72
CA VAL A 51 -0.82 16.47 20.72
C VAL A 51 0.59 16.01 20.39
N ALA A 52 1.00 16.18 19.13
CA ALA A 52 2.33 15.82 18.70
C ALA A 52 3.25 16.68 19.55
N SER A 53 3.89 16.03 20.53
CA SER A 53 4.90 16.65 21.35
C SER A 53 5.84 17.39 20.40
N THR A 54 5.97 18.69 20.59
CA THR A 54 6.79 19.66 19.84
C THR A 54 8.29 19.39 19.99
N ALA A 55 8.70 18.14 20.16
CA ALA A 55 10.06 17.69 20.04
C ALA A 55 10.21 17.04 18.67
N GLY A 56 10.97 17.68 17.78
CA GLY A 56 11.30 17.13 16.48
C GLY A 56 11.80 15.69 16.61
N GLY A 57 11.25 14.80 15.78
CA GLY A 57 11.48 13.36 15.87
C GLY A 57 11.86 12.74 14.54
N THR A 58 12.20 11.46 14.57
CA THR A 58 12.42 10.66 13.35
C THR A 58 11.37 9.57 13.23
N LEU A 59 10.67 9.52 12.10
CA LEU A 59 9.76 8.44 11.72
C LEU A 59 10.54 7.43 10.88
N THR A 60 10.93 6.30 11.46
CA THR A 60 11.57 5.23 10.70
C THR A 60 10.51 4.36 10.06
N LEU A 61 10.48 4.33 8.73
CA LEU A 61 9.53 3.52 7.97
C LEU A 61 10.18 2.19 7.57
N PRO A 62 9.43 1.08 7.65
CA PRO A 62 9.85 -0.17 7.02
C PRO A 62 9.88 0.00 5.49
N PRO A 63 10.40 -0.99 4.74
CA PRO A 63 10.25 -1.03 3.29
C PRO A 63 8.80 -0.74 2.86
N VAL A 64 8.62 0.27 2.01
CA VAL A 64 7.29 0.70 1.57
C VAL A 64 7.01 0.18 0.17
N ILE A 65 5.91 -0.55 0.02
CA ILE A 65 5.39 -1.00 -1.27
C ILE A 65 4.17 -0.13 -1.60
N ALA A 66 4.20 0.54 -2.75
CA ALA A 66 3.10 1.40 -3.19
C ALA A 66 2.95 1.43 -4.71
N HIS A 67 1.76 1.81 -5.18
CA HIS A 67 1.49 2.03 -6.59
C HIS A 67 1.66 3.52 -6.90
N ASN A 68 2.59 3.88 -7.79
CA ASN A 68 3.09 5.25 -7.94
C ASN A 68 3.80 5.76 -6.66
N ALA A 69 4.70 4.94 -6.11
CA ALA A 69 5.29 5.11 -4.77
C ALA A 69 5.98 6.48 -4.50
N ASN A 70 6.39 7.21 -5.54
CA ASN A 70 6.96 8.55 -5.37
C ASN A 70 5.93 9.56 -4.82
N PHE A 71 4.65 9.37 -5.17
CA PHE A 71 3.56 10.18 -4.64
C PHE A 71 3.40 9.95 -3.12
N ASP A 72 3.29 8.69 -2.69
CA ASP A 72 3.18 8.32 -1.28
C ASP A 72 4.38 8.80 -0.47
N ALA A 73 5.60 8.61 -1.00
CA ALA A 73 6.81 9.08 -0.36
C ALA A 73 6.81 10.60 -0.13
N SER A 74 6.41 11.35 -1.16
CA SER A 74 6.27 12.81 -1.08
C SER A 74 5.21 13.24 -0.08
N PHE A 75 4.09 12.49 -0.02
CA PHE A 75 3.00 12.74 0.93
C PHE A 75 3.47 12.51 2.37
N LEU A 76 4.07 11.35 2.66
CA LEU A 76 4.58 10.99 3.99
C LEU A 76 5.65 11.97 4.48
N GLN A 77 6.58 12.35 3.59
CA GLN A 77 7.61 13.33 3.92
C GLN A 77 6.99 14.68 4.29
N ARG A 78 6.01 15.18 3.53
CA ARG A 78 5.33 16.44 3.84
C ARG A 78 4.54 16.37 5.13
N ALA A 79 3.81 15.28 5.36
CA ALA A 79 3.03 15.08 6.58
C ALA A 79 3.92 15.05 7.83
N ALA A 80 5.05 14.34 7.78
CA ALA A 80 6.03 14.31 8.86
C ALA A 80 6.66 15.70 9.08
N SER A 81 7.11 16.36 8.02
CA SER A 81 7.71 17.70 8.11
C SER A 81 6.75 18.74 8.70
N ALA A 82 5.45 18.64 8.42
CA ALA A 82 4.43 19.55 8.94
C ALA A 82 4.33 19.52 10.47
N VAL A 83 4.76 18.43 11.12
CA VAL A 83 4.79 18.27 12.58
C VAL A 83 6.22 18.28 13.15
N GLY A 84 7.22 18.68 12.35
CA GLY A 84 8.62 18.77 12.77
C GLY A 84 9.37 17.42 12.79
N TRP A 85 8.84 16.39 12.12
CA TRP A 85 9.45 15.06 12.06
C TRP A 85 10.18 14.84 10.74
N ARG A 86 11.21 13.99 10.76
CA ARG A 86 11.95 13.54 9.57
C ARG A 86 11.65 12.07 9.29
N VAL A 87 11.26 11.74 8.07
CA VAL A 87 11.16 10.35 7.62
C VAL A 87 12.58 9.77 7.43
N LEU A 88 12.83 8.60 8.02
CA LEU A 88 13.98 7.75 7.75
C LEU A 88 13.47 6.54 6.98
N TRP A 89 13.88 6.45 5.72
CA TRP A 89 13.55 5.31 4.87
C TRP A 89 14.46 4.13 5.19
N ASP A 90 13.97 2.92 4.98
CA ASP A 90 14.81 1.72 5.01
C ASP A 90 15.98 1.89 4.03
N LYS A 91 17.19 1.50 4.48
CA LYS A 91 18.43 1.73 3.74
C LYS A 91 18.57 0.81 2.52
N ASP A 92 18.00 -0.38 2.58
CA ASP A 92 18.23 -1.46 1.63
C ASP A 92 17.09 -1.53 0.60
N SER A 93 15.86 -1.21 1.01
CA SER A 93 14.68 -1.19 0.14
C SER A 93 13.69 -0.09 0.57
N PRO A 94 14.03 1.20 0.35
CA PRO A 94 13.21 2.32 0.84
C PRO A 94 11.80 2.32 0.23
N LEU A 95 11.70 2.12 -1.08
CA LEU A 95 10.46 2.24 -1.86
C LEU A 95 10.43 1.22 -3.00
N THR A 96 9.39 0.39 -3.03
CA THR A 96 9.09 -0.53 -4.13
C THR A 96 7.84 -0.05 -4.86
N CYS A 97 8.01 0.37 -6.11
CA CYS A 97 6.92 0.89 -6.93
C CYS A 97 6.32 -0.21 -7.82
N THR A 98 5.11 -0.66 -7.50
CA THR A 98 4.41 -1.69 -8.29
C THR A 98 4.08 -1.20 -9.71
N GLN A 99 3.83 0.10 -9.90
CA GLN A 99 3.66 0.68 -11.23
C GLN A 99 4.93 0.57 -12.08
N SER A 100 6.10 0.86 -11.50
CA SER A 100 7.38 0.74 -12.21
C SER A 100 7.73 -0.73 -12.49
N MET A 101 7.48 -1.63 -11.53
CA MET A 101 7.64 -3.07 -11.74
C MET A 101 6.75 -3.56 -12.89
N PHE A 102 5.47 -3.16 -12.89
CA PHE A 102 4.52 -3.53 -13.94
C PHE A 102 4.98 -3.04 -15.31
N ARG A 103 5.41 -1.77 -15.42
CA ARG A 103 5.95 -1.22 -16.67
C ARG A 103 7.21 -1.95 -17.16
N ALA A 104 8.06 -2.42 -16.25
CA ALA A 104 9.27 -3.15 -16.61
C ALA A 104 8.94 -4.54 -17.17
N LEU A 105 7.94 -5.23 -16.62
CA LEU A 105 7.50 -6.55 -17.07
C LEU A 105 6.60 -6.48 -18.33
N TYR A 106 5.74 -5.45 -18.41
CA TYR A 106 4.68 -5.34 -19.42
C TYR A 106 4.67 -3.92 -20.05
N PRO A 107 5.68 -3.55 -20.85
CA PRO A 107 5.90 -2.16 -21.29
C PRO A 107 4.79 -1.55 -22.15
N TYR A 108 3.96 -2.39 -22.80
CA TYR A 108 2.88 -1.94 -23.69
C TYR A 108 1.50 -1.95 -23.02
N GLN A 109 1.43 -2.26 -21.73
CA GLN A 109 0.17 -2.32 -20.99
C GLN A 109 -0.04 -1.06 -20.17
N ALA A 110 -1.30 -0.67 -20.00
CA ALA A 110 -1.66 0.41 -19.10
C ALA A 110 -1.28 0.02 -17.66
N ALA A 111 -0.57 0.93 -16.98
CA ALA A 111 0.05 0.66 -15.69
C ALA A 111 -0.62 1.42 -14.53
N ASP A 112 -1.88 1.84 -14.67
CA ASP A 112 -2.68 2.22 -13.51
C ASP A 112 -3.06 0.99 -12.68
N LEU A 113 -3.40 1.20 -11.42
CA LEU A 113 -3.63 0.11 -10.47
C LEU A 113 -4.73 -0.84 -10.93
N THR A 114 -5.85 -0.30 -11.42
CA THR A 114 -6.99 -1.09 -11.89
C THR A 114 -6.59 -1.95 -13.08
N ARG A 115 -5.95 -1.36 -14.10
CA ARG A 115 -5.51 -2.11 -15.28
C ARG A 115 -4.46 -3.15 -14.96
N GLY A 116 -3.51 -2.81 -14.08
CA GLY A 116 -2.51 -3.76 -13.61
C GLY A 116 -3.13 -4.96 -12.89
N CYS A 117 -4.10 -4.71 -11.99
CA CYS A 117 -4.84 -5.76 -11.30
C CYS A 117 -5.61 -6.65 -12.29
N GLN A 118 -6.39 -6.04 -13.20
CA GLN A 118 -7.15 -6.76 -14.22
C GLN A 118 -6.23 -7.64 -15.10
N PHE A 119 -5.10 -7.09 -15.54
CA PHE A 119 -4.12 -7.81 -16.35
C PHE A 119 -3.55 -9.03 -15.61
N CYS A 120 -3.27 -8.89 -14.31
CA CYS A 120 -2.77 -9.97 -13.47
C CYS A 120 -3.88 -10.90 -12.91
N GLY A 121 -5.12 -10.78 -13.38
CA GLY A 121 -6.25 -11.60 -12.93
C GLY A 121 -6.66 -11.35 -11.47
N ILE A 122 -6.40 -10.17 -10.94
CA ILE A 122 -6.84 -9.72 -9.61
C ILE A 122 -8.18 -9.01 -9.77
N ASP A 123 -9.19 -9.44 -9.01
CA ASP A 123 -10.49 -8.79 -8.98
C ASP A 123 -10.39 -7.41 -8.33
N ALA A 124 -10.61 -6.37 -9.14
CA ALA A 124 -10.69 -4.97 -8.74
C ALA A 124 -12.10 -4.38 -8.97
N SER A 125 -13.12 -5.23 -9.16
CA SER A 125 -14.50 -4.80 -9.42
C SER A 125 -15.14 -4.01 -8.28
N ARG A 126 -14.65 -4.21 -7.05
CA ARG A 126 -15.11 -3.50 -5.84
C ARG A 126 -14.45 -2.13 -5.63
N ARG A 127 -13.50 -1.77 -6.48
CA ARG A 127 -12.95 -0.42 -6.53
C ARG A 127 -13.99 0.49 -7.19
N ASP A 128 -14.95 0.96 -6.40
CA ASP A 128 -15.96 1.92 -6.83
C ASP A 128 -15.32 3.30 -7.13
N ASP A 129 -16.13 4.26 -7.57
CA ASP A 129 -15.65 5.63 -7.88
C ASP A 129 -15.11 6.38 -6.64
N ARG A 130 -15.20 5.78 -5.44
CA ARG A 130 -14.63 6.30 -4.21
C ARG A 130 -13.34 5.55 -3.92
N HIS A 131 -12.22 6.17 -4.23
CA HIS A 131 -10.90 5.64 -3.90
C HIS A 131 -10.72 5.39 -2.39
N ASP A 132 -11.05 4.19 -1.93
CA ASP A 132 -10.73 3.73 -0.58
C ASP A 132 -9.25 3.36 -0.50
N ALA A 133 -8.49 4.11 0.30
CA ALA A 133 -7.06 3.93 0.46
C ALA A 133 -6.70 2.55 1.03
N LEU A 134 -7.56 1.95 1.87
CA LEU A 134 -7.33 0.61 2.39
C LEU A 134 -7.48 -0.43 1.29
N HIS A 135 -8.55 -0.34 0.50
CA HIS A 135 -8.78 -1.24 -0.63
C HIS A 135 -7.68 -1.11 -1.70
N ASP A 136 -7.25 0.12 -2.00
CA ASP A 136 -6.15 0.38 -2.94
C ASP A 136 -4.83 -0.20 -2.44
N ALA A 137 -4.55 -0.14 -1.13
CA ALA A 137 -3.38 -0.78 -0.53
C ALA A 137 -3.44 -2.32 -0.63
N GLN A 138 -4.62 -2.93 -0.41
CA GLN A 138 -4.82 -4.36 -0.58
C GLN A 138 -4.59 -4.80 -2.04
N LEU A 139 -5.19 -4.08 -3.00
CA LEU A 139 -4.98 -4.32 -4.43
C LEU A 139 -3.52 -4.16 -4.82
N CYS A 140 -2.84 -3.12 -4.31
CA CYS A 140 -1.41 -2.91 -4.52
C CYS A 140 -0.57 -4.07 -3.98
N GLY A 141 -0.88 -4.58 -2.77
CA GLY A 141 -0.20 -5.74 -2.18
C GLY A 141 -0.37 -7.01 -3.01
N ARG A 142 -1.61 -7.29 -3.47
CA ARG A 142 -1.88 -8.43 -4.36
C ARG A 142 -1.15 -8.30 -5.70
N LEU A 143 -1.13 -7.09 -6.27
CA LEU A 143 -0.41 -6.82 -7.51
C LEU A 143 1.10 -7.03 -7.31
N PHE A 144 1.67 -6.56 -6.20
CA PHE A 144 3.06 -6.82 -5.86
C PHE A 144 3.40 -8.31 -5.83
N LEU A 145 2.57 -9.14 -5.20
CA LEU A 145 2.79 -10.59 -5.16
C LEU A 145 2.86 -11.21 -6.56
N ARG A 146 1.95 -10.81 -7.46
CA ARG A 146 1.95 -11.28 -8.86
C ARG A 146 3.19 -10.82 -9.61
N LEU A 147 3.61 -9.58 -9.41
CA LEU A 147 4.79 -9.02 -10.07
C LEU A 147 6.09 -9.62 -9.53
N ALA A 148 6.15 -9.92 -8.24
CA ALA A 148 7.31 -10.57 -7.61
C ALA A 148 7.48 -12.01 -8.11
N ASP A 149 6.38 -12.76 -8.23
CA ASP A 149 6.38 -14.13 -8.79
C ASP A 149 6.81 -14.14 -10.27
N ALA A 150 6.33 -13.18 -11.06
CA ALA A 150 6.71 -13.02 -12.46
C ALA A 150 8.09 -12.35 -12.66
N TRP A 151 8.71 -11.82 -11.60
CA TRP A 151 9.96 -11.10 -11.73
C TRP A 151 11.06 -12.07 -12.14
N PRO A 152 11.79 -11.81 -13.24
CA PRO A 152 12.92 -12.64 -13.60
C PRO A 152 13.88 -12.67 -12.41
N SER A 153 14.00 -13.84 -11.78
CA SER A 153 15.11 -14.11 -10.88
C SER A 153 16.33 -13.81 -11.73
N ARG A 154 17.07 -12.75 -11.39
CA ARG A 154 18.39 -12.55 -11.99
C ARG A 154 19.19 -13.78 -11.55
N HIS A 155 19.22 -14.81 -12.39
CA HIS A 155 20.24 -15.83 -12.35
C HIS A 155 21.55 -15.07 -12.59
N ALA A 156 22.24 -14.78 -11.49
CA ALA A 156 23.63 -14.38 -11.41
C ALA A 156 24.24 -15.15 -10.25
#